data_AF-A0A7X5QI38-F1
#
_entry.id   AF-A0A7X5QI38-F1
#
_cell.length_a   1.000
_cell.length_b   1.000
_cell.length_c   1.000
_cell.angle_alpha   90.00
_cell.angle_beta   90.00
_cell.angle_gamma   90.00
#
_symmetry.space_group_name_H-M   'P 1'
#
loop_
_entity.id
_entity.type
_entity.pdbx_description
1 polymer ?
#
loop_
_entity_poly.entity_id
_entity_poly.type
_entity_poly.pdbx_seq_one_letter_code
_entity_poly.pdbx_strand_id
1 'polypeptide(L)' 'TEATITDVSCIYPHSINDFDAMPYERVTLNYKSISWNHITAGTSAYSIWEDRNY' A
#
# COMPACT_ATOMS: atom_id res chain seq x y z
N THR A 1 9.76 1.12 7.97
CA THR A 1 9.69 2.03 9.14
C THR A 1 9.65 3.47 8.66
N GLU A 2 9.48 4.43 9.58
CA GLU A 2 9.40 5.87 9.28
C GLU A 2 8.38 6.17 8.17
N ALA A 3 7.14 5.69 8.37
CA ALA A 3 6.07 5.88 7.41
C ALA A 3 5.27 7.15 7.70
N THR A 4 4.89 7.87 6.66
CA THR A 4 4.05 9.07 6.75
C THR A 4 2.89 8.97 5.77
N ILE A 5 1.71 9.43 6.20
CA ILE A 5 0.55 9.53 5.31
C ILE A 5 0.76 10.70 4.37
N THR A 6 0.65 10.45 3.07
CA THR A 6 0.76 11.47 2.02
C THR A 6 -0.56 11.87 1.41
N ASP A 7 -1.53 10.95 1.39
CA ASP A 7 -2.87 11.19 0.86
C ASP A 7 -3.90 10.33 1.61
N VAL A 8 -5.07 10.91 1.83
CA VAL A 8 -6.27 10.19 2.27
C VAL A 8 -7.41 10.64 1.38
N SER A 9 -8.01 9.69 0.66
CA SER A 9 -9.11 9.97 -0.27
C SER A 9 -10.23 8.94 -0.13
N CYS A 10 -11.49 9.40 -0.19
CA CYS A 10 -12.66 8.52 -0.20
C CYS A 10 -13.08 8.23 -1.63
N ILE A 11 -13.37 6.97 -1.93
CA ILE A 11 -13.70 6.51 -3.27
C ILE A 11 -15.11 5.92 -3.28
N TYR A 12 -15.91 6.49 -4.17
CA TYR A 12 -17.29 6.07 -4.43
C TYR A 12 -17.33 5.51 -5.85
N PRO A 13 -17.39 4.17 -6.00
CA PRO A 13 -17.42 3.52 -7.31
C PRO A 13 -18.62 3.97 -8.14
N HIS A 14 -18.47 3.94 -9.47
CA HIS A 14 -19.55 4.34 -10.35
C HIS A 14 -20.63 3.25 -10.39
N SER A 15 -21.86 3.59 -9.99
CA SER A 15 -22.94 2.60 -9.79
C SER A 15 -23.33 1.78 -11.03
N ILE A 16 -22.95 2.18 -12.24
CA ILE A 16 -23.21 1.42 -13.47
C ILE A 16 -22.02 0.52 -13.85
N ASN A 17 -20.80 1.02 -13.68
CA ASN A 17 -19.61 0.32 -14.17
C ASN A 17 -19.01 -0.60 -13.10
N ASP A 18 -19.22 -0.26 -11.83
CA ASP A 18 -18.63 -0.90 -10.66
C ASP A 18 -19.72 -1.18 -9.61
N PHE A 19 -20.87 -1.70 -10.05
CA PHE A 19 -22.08 -1.81 -9.22
C PHE A 19 -21.92 -2.75 -8.01
N ASP A 20 -21.00 -3.72 -8.09
CA ASP A 20 -20.69 -4.65 -7.01
C ASP A 20 -19.62 -4.11 -6.04
N ALA A 21 -18.98 -2.97 -6.37
CA ALA A 21 -17.93 -2.40 -5.54
C ALA A 21 -18.53 -1.55 -4.40
N MET A 22 -18.04 -1.76 -3.19
CA MET A 22 -18.37 -0.93 -2.04
C MET A 22 -17.48 0.33 -1.99
N PRO A 23 -17.97 1.46 -1.46
CA PRO A 23 -17.12 2.61 -1.15
C PRO A 23 -15.99 2.23 -0.20
N TYR A 24 -14.82 2.85 -0.39
CA TYR A 24 -13.64 2.59 0.43
C TYR A 24 -12.76 3.83 0.57
N GLU A 25 -11.88 3.79 1.56
CA GLU A 25 -10.86 4.83 1.78
C GLU A 25 -9.53 4.34 1.20
N ARG A 26 -8.84 5.25 0.53
CA ARG A 26 -7.47 5.05 0.06
C ARG A 26 -6.55 5.88 0.94
N VAL A 27 -5.58 5.21 1.56
CA VAL A 27 -4.52 5.85 2.34
C VAL A 27 -3.19 5.57 1.66
N THR A 28 -2.49 6.62 1.24
CA THR A 28 -1.17 6.51 0.63
C THR A 28 -0.10 6.80 1.68
N LEU A 29 0.94 5.96 1.71
CA LEU A 29 2.04 6.05 2.66
C LEU A 29 3.36 6.19 1.92
N ASN A 30 4.15 7.18 2.32
CA ASN A 30 5.60 7.15 2.13
C ASN A 30 6.24 6.37 3.26
N TYR A 31 7.40 5.76 3.00
CA TYR A 31 8.15 5.02 3.99
C TYR A 31 9.64 5.07 3.68
N LYS A 32 10.48 5.01 4.71
CA LYS A 32 11.93 4.84 4.53
C LYS A 32 12.33 3.41 4.19
N SER A 33 11.64 2.45 4.82
CA SER A 33 11.86 1.03 4.57
C SER A 33 10.58 0.23 4.70
N ILE A 34 10.55 -0.95 4.09
CA ILE A 34 9.45 -1.90 4.17
C ILE A 34 10.02 -3.32 4.22
N SER A 35 9.36 -4.19 4.97
CA SER A 35 9.68 -5.62 5.03
C SER A 35 8.42 -6.44 4.82
N TRP A 36 8.55 -7.53 4.05
CA TRP A 36 7.49 -8.48 3.75
C TRP A 36 7.87 -9.84 4.30
N ASN A 37 6.91 -10.50 4.95
CA ASN A 37 7.10 -11.83 5.50
C ASN A 37 5.96 -12.73 4.99
N HIS A 38 6.30 -13.76 4.21
CA HIS A 38 5.37 -14.78 3.79
C HIS A 38 5.43 -15.95 4.77
N ILE A 39 4.56 -15.90 5.78
CA ILE A 39 4.59 -16.83 6.92
C ILE A 39 4.43 -18.29 6.47
N THR A 40 3.50 -18.58 5.56
CA THR A 40 3.20 -19.95 5.12
C THR A 40 4.37 -20.61 4.38
N ALA A 41 5.12 -19.87 3.57
CA ALA A 41 6.30 -20.42 2.87
C ALA A 41 7.63 -20.16 3.58
N GLY A 42 7.63 -19.40 4.69
CA GLY A 42 8.83 -19.09 5.46
C GLY A 42 9.83 -18.16 4.78
N THR A 43 9.42 -17.42 3.75
CA THR A 43 10.30 -16.47 3.04
C THR A 43 10.05 -15.04 3.45
N SER A 44 11.08 -14.19 3.38
CA SER A 44 10.99 -12.77 3.71
C SER A 44 11.85 -11.93 2.77
N ALA A 45 11.45 -10.68 2.57
CA ALA A 45 12.20 -9.70 1.79
C ALA A 45 12.08 -8.31 2.43
N TYR A 46 12.97 -7.40 2.07
CA TYR A 46 12.91 -6.00 2.51
C TYR A 46 13.34 -5.05 1.40
N SER A 47 12.98 -3.77 1.54
CA SER A 47 13.40 -2.69 0.68
C SER A 47 13.64 -1.44 1.52
N ILE A 48 14.77 -0.76 1.26
CA ILE A 48 15.14 0.51 1.89
C ILE A 48 15.28 1.53 0.77
N TRP A 49 14.72 2.72 0.96
CA TRP A 49 14.70 3.76 -0.08
C TRP A 49 16.10 4.16 -0.56
N GLU A 50 17.04 4.28 0.37
CA GLU A 50 18.45 4.64 0.11
C GLU A 50 19.20 3.58 -0.71
N ASP A 51 18.80 2.31 -0.64
CA ASP A 51 19.46 1.19 -1.34
C ASP A 51 18.97 1.01 -2.79
N ARG A 52 18.00 1.81 -3.25
CA ARG A 52 17.54 1.80 -4.65
C ARG A 52 18.58 2.46 -5.56
N ASN A 53 19.60 1.70 -5.96
CA ASN A 53 20.51 2.09 -7.03
C ASN A 53 19.78 2.03 -8.37
N TYR A 54 19.86 3.12 -9.14
CA TYR A 54 19.41 3.20 -10.55
C TYR A 54 20.46 2.64 -11.50
#